data_AF-A0A559NAM2-F1
#
_entry.id   AF-A0A559NAM2-F1
#
_cell.length_a   1.000
_cell.length_b   1.000
_cell.length_c   1.000
_cell.angle_alpha   90.00
_cell.angle_beta   90.00
_cell.angle_gamma   90.00
#
_symmetry.space_group_name_H-M   'P 1'
#
loop_
_entity.id
_entity.type
_entity.pdbx_description
1 polymer ?
#
loop_
_entity_poly.entity_id
_entity_poly.type
_entity_poly.pdbx_seq_one_letter_code
_entity_poly.pdbx_strand_id
1 'polypeptide(L)'
;MENYNEQYRNEKLERAKEKIKELKGFYIHFTVYVIVNLFILGSIVVNSGWDAFFNIGTYFTPFFWGLGIVGHYSKVSGSLPFFSKDWENRQIEKYMEKEKRESEDFLKKK
;
A
#
# COMPACT_ATOMS: atom_id res chain seq x y z
N MET A 1 17.54 19.02 -22.27
CA MET A 1 16.14 19.07 -21.80
C MET A 1 15.37 17.78 -22.13
N GLU A 2 15.55 17.18 -23.31
CA GLU A 2 14.90 15.89 -23.65
C GLU A 2 15.26 14.74 -22.69
N ASN A 3 16.55 14.57 -22.37
CA ASN A 3 17.02 13.49 -21.49
C ASN A 3 16.45 13.57 -20.06
N TYR A 4 16.29 14.80 -19.52
CA TYR A 4 15.69 15.02 -18.19
C TYR A 4 14.19 14.69 -18.17
N ASN A 5 13.45 15.08 -19.21
CA ASN A 5 12.03 14.72 -19.35
C ASN A 5 11.84 13.21 -19.52
N GLU A 6 12.78 12.54 -20.16
CA GLU A 6 12.76 11.09 -20.32
C GLU A 6 13.03 10.36 -19.01
N GLN A 7 14.04 10.79 -18.24
CA GLN A 7 14.31 10.27 -16.90
C GLN A 7 13.10 10.47 -15.95
N TYR A 8 12.50 11.65 -15.94
CA TYR A 8 11.33 11.95 -15.10
C TYR A 8 10.09 11.11 -15.47
N ARG A 9 9.86 10.86 -16.77
CA ARG A 9 8.79 9.94 -17.21
C ARG A 9 9.07 8.51 -16.78
N ASN A 10 10.32 8.04 -16.93
CA ASN A 10 10.70 6.68 -16.55
C ASN A 10 10.50 6.45 -15.06
N GLU A 11 10.91 7.41 -14.22
CA GLU A 11 10.73 7.33 -12.77
C GLU A 11 9.25 7.30 -12.38
N LYS A 12 8.40 8.15 -12.99
CA LYS A 12 6.94 8.09 -12.77
C LYS A 12 6.33 6.75 -13.19
N LEU A 13 6.78 6.20 -14.31
CA LEU A 13 6.30 4.91 -14.81
C LEU A 13 6.72 3.77 -13.89
N GLU A 14 7.94 3.81 -13.36
CA GLU A 14 8.45 2.82 -12.40
C GLU A 14 7.64 2.82 -11.11
N ARG A 15 7.44 4.00 -10.50
CA ARG A 15 6.59 4.14 -9.30
C ARG A 15 5.16 3.66 -9.54
N ALA A 16 4.60 3.93 -10.72
CA ALA A 16 3.26 3.44 -11.08
C ALA A 16 3.22 1.90 -11.18
N LYS A 17 4.26 1.27 -11.75
CA LYS A 17 4.39 -0.18 -11.83
C LYS A 17 4.52 -0.82 -10.44
N GLU A 18 5.30 -0.22 -9.55
CA GLU A 18 5.44 -0.70 -8.17
C GLU A 18 4.10 -0.66 -7.43
N LYS A 19 3.35 0.44 -7.52
CA LYS A 19 2.00 0.54 -6.93
C LYS A 19 1.05 -0.53 -7.46
N ILE A 20 1.08 -0.82 -8.76
CA ILE A 20 0.27 -1.90 -9.35
C ILE A 20 0.71 -3.27 -8.81
N LYS A 21 2.01 -3.50 -8.64
CA LYS A 21 2.54 -4.76 -8.10
C LYS A 21 2.10 -4.96 -6.65
N GLU A 22 2.20 -3.94 -5.81
CA GLU A 22 1.74 -3.98 -4.43
C GLU A 22 0.22 -4.20 -4.34
N LEU A 23 -0.56 -3.54 -5.21
CA LEU A 23 -2.01 -3.70 -5.29
C LEU A 23 -2.40 -5.13 -5.69
N LYS A 24 -1.75 -5.71 -6.69
CA LYS A 24 -1.96 -7.11 -7.07
C LYS A 24 -1.63 -8.07 -5.92
N GLY A 25 -0.53 -7.83 -5.20
CA GLY A 25 -0.15 -8.61 -4.03
C GLY A 25 -1.20 -8.53 -2.91
N PHE A 26 -1.72 -7.33 -2.65
CA PHE A 26 -2.82 -7.13 -1.69
C PHE A 26 -4.08 -7.91 -2.09
N TYR A 27 -4.53 -7.82 -3.34
CA TYR A 27 -5.73 -8.53 -3.79
C TYR A 27 -5.60 -10.04 -3.69
N ILE A 28 -4.42 -10.60 -3.98
CA ILE A 28 -4.18 -12.04 -3.80
C ILE A 28 -4.32 -12.40 -2.33
N HIS A 29 -3.65 -11.67 -1.43
CA HIS A 29 -3.69 -11.96 -0.01
C HIS A 29 -5.10 -11.81 0.58
N PHE A 30 -5.82 -10.75 0.19
CA PHE A 30 -7.21 -10.53 0.57
C PHE A 30 -8.14 -11.64 0.05
N THR A 31 -7.98 -12.05 -1.21
CA THR A 31 -8.78 -13.14 -1.80
C THR A 31 -8.56 -14.45 -1.06
N VAL A 32 -7.29 -14.81 -0.78
CA VAL A 32 -6.95 -16.00 0.00
C VAL A 32 -7.58 -15.92 1.39
N TYR A 33 -7.49 -14.78 2.06
CA TYR A 33 -8.13 -14.57 3.36
C TYR A 33 -9.63 -14.80 3.31
N VAL A 34 -10.35 -14.25 2.33
CA VAL A 34 -11.80 -14.44 2.19
C VAL A 34 -12.13 -15.92 1.98
N ILE A 35 -11.46 -16.58 1.03
CA ILE A 35 -11.72 -18.00 0.70
C ILE A 35 -11.47 -18.90 1.92
N VAL A 36 -10.33 -18.73 2.58
CA VAL A 36 -9.97 -19.54 3.75
C VAL A 36 -10.94 -19.33 4.90
N ASN A 37 -11.32 -18.08 5.20
CA ASN A 37 -12.26 -17.82 6.29
C ASN A 37 -13.67 -18.32 5.97
N LEU A 38 -14.13 -18.19 4.72
CA LEU A 38 -15.40 -18.79 4.30
C LEU A 38 -15.38 -20.31 4.44
N PHE A 39 -14.27 -20.97 4.08
CA PHE A 39 -14.11 -22.41 4.24
C PHE A 39 -14.13 -22.82 5.73
N ILE A 40 -13.40 -22.10 6.59
CA ILE A 40 -13.38 -22.36 8.04
C ILE A 40 -14.77 -22.19 8.64
N LEU A 41 -15.44 -21.05 8.37
CA LEU A 41 -16.78 -20.77 8.87
C LEU A 41 -17.79 -21.81 8.38
N GLY A 42 -17.75 -22.15 7.09
CA GLY A 42 -18.61 -23.19 6.51
C GLY A 42 -18.38 -24.56 7.16
N SER A 43 -17.12 -24.94 7.36
CA SER A 43 -16.76 -26.20 8.03
C SER A 43 -17.26 -26.25 9.47
N ILE A 44 -17.16 -25.16 10.21
CA ILE A 44 -17.65 -25.06 11.60
C ILE A 44 -19.18 -25.21 11.64
N VAL A 45 -19.90 -24.52 10.76
CA VAL A 45 -21.37 -24.62 10.68
C VAL A 45 -21.83 -26.03 10.32
N VAL A 46 -21.15 -26.69 9.38
CA VAL A 46 -21.48 -28.07 8.98
C VAL A 46 -21.24 -29.07 10.11
N ASN A 47 -20.13 -28.94 10.85
CA ASN A 47 -19.76 -29.92 11.88
C ASN A 47 -20.43 -29.67 13.23
N SER A 48 -20.66 -28.41 13.61
CA SER A 48 -21.10 -28.02 14.95
C SER A 48 -22.47 -27.34 14.98
N GLY A 49 -23.13 -27.23 13.83
CA GLY A 49 -24.43 -26.57 13.69
C GLY A 49 -24.32 -25.03 13.73
N TRP A 50 -25.48 -24.38 13.59
CA TRP A 50 -25.57 -22.92 13.55
C TRP A 50 -25.16 -22.23 14.86
N ASP A 51 -25.23 -22.92 16.00
CA ASP A 51 -24.83 -22.35 17.30
C ASP A 51 -23.32 -22.05 17.37
N ALA A 52 -22.49 -22.82 16.67
CA ALA A 52 -21.04 -22.60 16.62
C ALA A 52 -20.66 -21.38 15.76
N PHE A 53 -21.56 -20.94 14.87
CA PHE A 53 -21.38 -19.68 14.14
C PHE A 53 -21.41 -18.50 15.10
N PHE A 54 -22.32 -18.50 16.10
CA PHE A 54 -22.43 -17.40 17.06
C PHE A 54 -21.35 -17.41 18.15
N ASN A 55 -20.42 -18.35 18.11
CA ASN A 55 -19.31 -18.39 19.05
C ASN A 55 -18.25 -17.33 18.69
N ILE A 56 -18.01 -16.40 19.61
CA ILE A 56 -17.01 -15.33 19.46
C ILE A 56 -15.60 -15.89 19.17
N GLY A 57 -15.26 -17.06 19.71
CA GLY A 57 -13.96 -17.70 19.49
C GLY A 57 -13.70 -18.05 18.03
N THR A 58 -14.76 -18.36 17.26
CA THR A 58 -14.69 -18.64 15.82
C THR A 58 -14.16 -17.45 15.02
N TYR A 59 -14.38 -16.22 15.52
CA TYR A 59 -14.01 -15.00 14.82
C TYR A 59 -12.68 -14.39 15.24
N PHE A 60 -12.03 -14.91 16.28
CA PHE A 60 -10.79 -14.35 16.80
C PHE A 60 -9.68 -14.39 15.73
N THR A 61 -9.50 -15.55 15.08
CA THR A 61 -8.52 -15.73 14.01
C THR A 61 -8.74 -14.80 12.82
N PRO A 62 -9.94 -14.76 12.17
CA PRO A 62 -10.18 -13.79 11.10
C PRO A 62 -10.02 -12.35 11.57
N PHE A 63 -10.41 -12.01 12.80
CA PHE A 63 -10.32 -10.64 13.29
C PHE A 63 -8.87 -10.13 13.32
N PHE A 64 -7.94 -10.86 13.95
CA PHE A 64 -6.54 -10.44 14.00
C PHE A 64 -5.85 -10.48 12.64
N TRP A 65 -6.17 -11.45 11.80
CA TRP A 65 -5.67 -11.47 10.41
C TRP A 65 -6.25 -10.33 9.57
N GLY A 66 -7.51 -9.97 9.81
CA GLY A 66 -8.19 -8.84 9.20
C GLY A 66 -7.52 -7.51 9.53
N LEU A 67 -7.02 -7.33 10.76
CA LEU A 67 -6.22 -6.16 11.13
C LEU A 67 -4.93 -6.05 10.28
N GLY A 68 -4.27 -7.18 10.00
CA GLY A 68 -3.12 -7.23 9.10
C GLY A 68 -3.46 -6.79 7.68
N ILE A 69 -4.61 -7.21 7.16
CA ILE A 69 -5.12 -6.79 5.85
C ILE A 69 -5.42 -5.29 5.81
N VAL A 70 -6.06 -4.75 6.85
CA VAL A 70 -6.35 -3.31 6.95
C VAL A 70 -5.05 -2.49 6.95
N GLY A 71 -4.02 -2.97 7.65
CA GLY A 71 -2.68 -2.37 7.60
C GLY A 71 -2.08 -2.40 6.19
N HIS A 72 -2.16 -3.54 5.50
CA HIS A 72 -1.64 -3.69 4.14
C HIS A 72 -2.40 -2.83 3.12
N TYR A 73 -3.73 -2.72 3.27
CA TYR A 73 -4.57 -1.83 2.48
C TYR A 73 -4.20 -0.37 2.69
N SER A 74 -3.95 0.03 3.94
CA SER A 74 -3.57 1.41 4.29
C SER A 74 -2.22 1.80 3.65
N LYS A 75 -1.27 0.85 3.58
CA LYS A 75 0.01 1.03 2.88
C LYS A 75 -0.19 1.19 1.37
N VAL A 76 -0.94 0.29 0.74
CA VAL A 76 -1.11 0.25 -0.72
C VAL A 76 -2.00 1.38 -1.25
N SER A 77 -3.06 1.74 -0.52
CA SER A 77 -3.96 2.84 -0.90
C SER A 77 -3.30 4.22 -0.77
N GLY A 78 -2.16 4.32 -0.09
CA GLY A 78 -1.55 5.60 0.26
C GLY A 78 -2.44 6.42 1.21
N SER A 79 -3.39 5.77 1.88
CA SER A 79 -4.41 6.42 2.71
C SER A 79 -4.02 6.49 4.20
N LEU A 80 -2.76 6.24 4.54
CA LEU A 80 -2.26 6.62 5.86
C LEU A 80 -2.32 8.15 5.99
N PRO A 81 -3.11 8.71 6.92
CA PRO A 81 -3.28 10.17 7.04
C PRO A 81 -1.97 10.93 7.32
N PHE A 82 -0.95 10.23 7.82
CA PHE A 82 0.38 10.78 8.09
C PHE A 82 1.35 10.74 6.89
N PHE A 83 1.08 9.94 5.85
CA PHE A 83 1.92 9.78 4.65
C PHE A 83 1.15 10.16 3.38
N SER A 84 0.37 11.24 3.45
CA SER A 84 -0.42 11.70 2.30
C SER A 84 0.49 12.09 1.13
N LYS A 85 -0.07 12.01 -0.08
CA LYS A 85 0.57 12.45 -1.32
C LYS A 85 1.05 13.91 -1.28
N ASP A 86 0.46 14.73 -0.41
CA ASP A 86 0.90 16.12 -0.17
C ASP A 86 2.20 16.20 0.63
N TRP A 87 2.47 15.25 1.52
CA TRP A 87 3.78 15.15 2.17
C TRP A 87 4.84 14.72 1.15
N GLU A 88 4.54 13.71 0.33
CA GLU A 88 5.44 13.22 -0.73
C GLU A 88 5.76 14.35 -1.74
N ASN A 89 4.74 15.07 -2.22
CA ASN A 89 4.91 16.23 -3.10
C ASN A 89 5.76 17.33 -2.46
N ARG A 90 5.54 17.64 -1.17
CA ARG A 90 6.35 18.64 -0.45
C ARG A 90 7.82 18.23 -0.31
N GLN A 91 8.11 16.94 -0.13
CA GLN A 91 9.51 16.49 -0.09
C GLN A 91 10.16 16.59 -1.46
N ILE A 92 9.46 16.21 -2.53
CA ILE A 92 9.97 16.33 -3.91
C ILE A 92 10.27 17.79 -4.23
N GLU A 93 9.38 18.72 -3.88
CA GLU A 93 9.59 20.15 -4.08
C GLU A 93 10.83 20.66 -3.35
N LYS A 94 11.02 20.26 -2.08
CA LYS A 94 12.23 20.60 -1.31
C LYS A 94 13.52 20.07 -1.94
N TYR A 95 13.50 18.84 -2.44
CA TYR A 95 14.67 18.25 -3.10
C TYR A 95 15.02 19.00 -4.40
N MET A 96 14.01 19.31 -5.22
CA MET A 96 14.19 20.08 -6.46
C MET A 96 14.70 21.49 -6.20
N GLU A 97 14.21 22.15 -5.15
CA GLU A 97 14.67 23.47 -4.77
C GLU A 97 16.12 23.45 -4.27
N LYS A 98 16.51 22.39 -3.55
CA LYS A 98 17.89 22.18 -3.10
C LYS A 98 18.85 21.96 -4.27
N GLU A 99 18.50 21.11 -5.24
CA GLU A 99 19.30 20.91 -6.45
C GLU A 99 19.47 22.21 -7.27
N LYS A 100 18.41 23.02 -7.38
CA LYS A 100 18.49 24.32 -8.02
C LYS A 100 19.49 25.23 -7.32
N ARG A 101 19.43 25.34 -5.98
CA ARG A 101 20.36 26.17 -5.21
C ARG A 101 21.80 25.69 -5.35
N GLU A 102 22.04 24.38 -5.25
CA GLU A 102 23.38 23.79 -5.44
C GLU A 102 23.93 24.07 -6.85
N SER A 103 23.09 24.00 -7.87
CA SER A 103 23.47 24.32 -9.25
C SER A 103 23.79 25.81 -9.44
N GLU A 104 23.00 26.72 -8.84
CA GLU A 104 23.23 28.16 -8.89
C GLU A 104 24.52 28.58 -8.17
N ASP A 105 24.78 27.98 -6.99
CA ASP A 105 26.00 28.23 -6.21
C ASP A 105 27.24 27.72 -6.95
N PHE A 106 27.15 26.58 -7.63
CA PHE A 106 28.23 26.08 -8.49
C PHE A 106 28.53 27.03 -9.64
N LEU A 107 27.50 27.59 -10.29
CA LEU A 107 27.66 28.55 -11.39
C LEU A 107 28.22 29.89 -10.95
N LYS A 108 27.93 30.36 -9.73
CA LYS A 108 28.48 31.61 -9.18
C LYS A 108 29.94 31.50 -8.74
N LYS A 109 30.44 30.28 -8.48
CA LYS A 109 31.80 30.04 -7.98
C LYS A 109 32.83 29.84 -9.09
N LYS A 110 32.40 29.85 -10.35
CA LYS A 110 33.20 29.74 -11.56
C LYS A 110 33.33 31.10 -12.25
#